data_AF-A0A0Q9LIM2-F1
#
_entry.id   AF-A0A0Q9LIM2-F1
#
_cell.length_a   1.000
_cell.length_b   1.000
_cell.length_c   1.000
_cell.angle_alpha   90.00
_cell.angle_beta   90.00
_cell.angle_gamma   90.00
#
_symmetry.space_group_name_H-M   'P 1'
#
loop_
_entity.id
_entity.type
_entity.pdbx_description
1 polymer ?
#
loop_
_entity_poly.entity_id
_entity_poly.type
_entity_poly.pdbx_seq_one_letter_code
_entity_poly.pdbx_strand_id
1 'polypeptide(L)'
;MTVTGPNATSENIVVNGTDFTFDKPGVYNVTVIATNAAGLSTTIQKQFVVYIPVTVEVKPNVIKGNKGVFTVHVGLPEGFNSKDFNLNTATLNGVKALTSNSGYYNQAKLGQFKFERSDFTWTTSDVTIEFRCYINGYLVVGQTTVKVHQ
;
A
#
# COMPACT_ATOMS: atom_id res chain seq x y z
N MET A 1 -16.73 13.98 16.51
CA MET A 1 -15.78 13.78 15.39
C MET A 1 -16.59 13.68 14.11
N THR A 2 -16.12 14.20 12.99
CA THR A 2 -16.73 13.93 11.68
C THR A 2 -15.77 13.12 10.81
N VAL A 3 -16.31 12.16 10.07
CA VAL A 3 -15.55 11.28 9.18
C VAL A 3 -16.18 11.27 7.80
N THR A 4 -15.41 11.70 6.81
CA THR A 4 -15.80 11.65 5.40
C THR A 4 -15.03 10.53 4.71
N GLY A 5 -15.76 9.51 4.25
CA GLY A 5 -15.19 8.34 3.60
C GLY A 5 -14.90 8.54 2.11
N PRO A 6 -14.29 7.54 1.46
CA PRO A 6 -13.96 7.57 0.05
C PRO A 6 -15.23 7.73 -0.80
N ASN A 7 -15.22 8.74 -1.67
CA ASN A 7 -16.35 9.11 -2.54
C ASN A 7 -17.66 9.46 -1.79
N ALA A 8 -17.59 9.74 -0.48
CA ALA A 8 -18.76 10.12 0.29
C ALA A 8 -19.15 11.58 0.01
N THR A 9 -20.43 11.81 -0.24
CA THR A 9 -21.02 13.15 -0.39
C THR A 9 -21.50 13.74 0.94
N SER A 10 -21.45 12.95 2.02
CA SER A 10 -21.92 13.31 3.35
C SER A 10 -20.91 12.90 4.42
N GLU A 11 -20.90 13.63 5.53
CA GLU A 11 -20.07 13.34 6.69
C GLU A 11 -20.78 12.37 7.66
N ASN A 12 -20.01 11.48 8.28
CA ASN A 12 -20.49 10.68 9.40
C ASN A 12 -20.15 11.39 10.70
N ILE A 13 -21.16 11.69 11.52
CA ILE A 13 -20.95 12.24 12.87
C ILE A 13 -20.73 11.09 13.84
N VAL A 14 -19.54 11.03 14.42
CA VAL A 14 -19.15 10.03 15.42
C VAL A 14 -19.13 10.68 16.79
N VAL A 15 -19.85 10.05 17.72
CA VAL A 15 -19.97 10.50 19.11
C VAL A 15 -18.61 10.38 19.81
N ASN A 16 -18.32 11.29 20.73
CA ASN A 16 -17.07 11.23 21.47
C ASN A 16 -17.01 9.95 22.32
N GLY A 17 -15.89 9.24 22.27
CA GLY A 17 -15.67 8.00 23.02
C GLY A 17 -16.28 6.75 22.38
N THR A 18 -16.80 6.82 21.15
CA THR A 18 -17.28 5.65 20.40
C THR A 18 -16.33 5.26 19.27
N ASP A 19 -16.35 3.98 18.89
CA ASP A 19 -15.57 3.47 17.79
C ASP A 19 -16.18 3.82 16.42
N PHE A 20 -15.32 3.92 15.41
CA PHE A 20 -15.72 4.05 14.00
C PHE A 20 -14.98 2.99 13.18
N THR A 21 -15.73 2.19 12.42
CA THR A 21 -15.18 1.14 11.56
C THR A 21 -15.00 1.65 10.14
N PHE A 22 -13.79 1.49 9.60
CA PHE A 22 -13.50 1.75 8.19
C PHE A 22 -13.82 0.52 7.35
N ASP A 23 -14.99 0.51 6.71
CA ASP A 23 -15.55 -0.65 6.00
C ASP A 23 -15.10 -0.75 4.54
N LYS A 24 -14.66 0.37 3.94
CA LYS A 24 -14.26 0.46 2.53
C LYS A 24 -12.82 0.93 2.38
N PRO A 25 -12.07 0.40 1.41
CA PRO A 25 -10.75 0.92 1.08
C PRO A 25 -10.88 2.34 0.49
N GLY A 26 -9.81 3.13 0.65
CA GLY A 26 -9.73 4.50 0.15
C GLY A 26 -9.32 5.50 1.21
N VAL A 27 -9.51 6.77 0.88
CA VAL A 27 -9.05 7.90 1.70
C VAL A 27 -10.20 8.41 2.57
N TYR A 28 -9.96 8.48 3.87
CA TYR A 28 -10.87 9.05 4.87
C TYR A 28 -10.28 10.35 5.41
N ASN A 29 -11.10 11.38 5.47
CA ASN A 29 -10.76 12.63 6.16
C ASN A 29 -11.49 12.65 7.50
N VAL A 30 -10.74 12.74 8.59
CA VAL A 30 -11.24 12.73 9.96
C VAL A 30 -11.02 14.10 10.58
N THR A 31 -12.09 14.72 11.06
CA THR A 31 -12.05 16.00 11.78
C THR A 31 -12.49 15.81 13.23
N VAL A 32 -11.63 16.20 14.17
CA VAL A 32 -11.93 16.20 15.60
C VAL A 32 -11.94 17.64 16.09
N ILE A 33 -13.02 18.03 16.77
CA ILE A 33 -13.14 19.32 17.44
C ILE A 33 -13.19 19.03 18.93
N ALA A 34 -12.25 19.58 19.68
CA ALA A 34 -12.18 19.47 21.13
C ALA A 34 -12.39 20.86 21.75
N THR A 35 -13.36 20.97 22.65
CA THR A 35 -13.68 22.21 23.36
C THR A 35 -13.35 22.03 24.84
N ASN A 36 -12.57 22.95 25.42
CA ASN A 36 -12.25 22.92 26.83
C ASN A 36 -13.37 23.57 27.69
N ALA A 37 -13.28 23.45 29.02
CA ALA A 37 -14.28 24.00 29.94
C ALA A 37 -14.42 25.53 29.87
N ALA A 38 -13.43 26.25 29.34
CA ALA A 38 -13.47 27.69 29.12
C ALA A 38 -14.14 28.08 27.78
N GLY A 39 -14.64 27.11 27.00
CA GLY A 39 -15.29 27.34 25.71
C GLY A 39 -14.34 27.52 24.52
N LEU A 40 -13.04 27.30 24.70
CA LEU A 40 -12.06 27.35 23.61
C LEU A 40 -12.04 26.02 22.85
N SER A 41 -12.17 26.10 21.53
CA SER A 41 -12.19 24.94 20.65
C SER A 41 -10.91 24.82 19.81
N THR A 42 -10.42 23.60 19.64
CA THR A 42 -9.32 23.25 18.72
C THR A 42 -9.81 22.22 17.71
N THR A 43 -9.52 22.45 16.43
CA THR A 43 -9.86 21.53 15.34
C THR A 43 -8.61 20.82 14.84
N ILE A 44 -8.66 19.50 14.78
CA ILE A 44 -7.60 18.65 14.24
C ILE A 44 -8.16 17.89 13.05
N GLN A 45 -7.49 17.98 11.90
CA GLN A 45 -7.83 17.22 10.71
C GLN A 45 -6.72 16.23 10.38
N LYS A 46 -7.08 14.99 10.09
CA LYS A 46 -6.14 13.95 9.70
C LYS A 46 -6.71 13.07 8.60
N GLN A 47 -5.85 12.71 7.65
CA GLN A 47 -6.19 11.80 6.58
C GLN A 47 -5.70 10.38 6.92
N PHE A 48 -6.55 9.40 6.64
CA PHE A 48 -6.25 7.98 6.77
C PHE A 48 -6.48 7.28 5.44
N VAL A 49 -5.57 6.36 5.08
CA VAL A 49 -5.70 5.53 3.89
C VAL A 49 -5.96 4.10 4.32
N VAL A 50 -7.14 3.59 3.99
CA VAL A 50 -7.51 2.20 4.20
C VAL A 50 -7.15 1.45 2.94
N TYR A 51 -6.17 0.56 3.05
CA TYR A 51 -5.65 -0.18 1.90
C TYR A 51 -6.34 -1.54 1.75
N ILE A 52 -6.22 -2.11 0.55
CA ILE A 52 -6.64 -3.49 0.27
C ILE A 52 -5.45 -4.42 0.56
N PRO A 53 -5.61 -5.43 1.43
CA PRO A 53 -4.55 -6.40 1.67
C PRO A 53 -4.35 -7.30 0.45
N VAL A 54 -3.09 -7.56 0.10
CA VAL A 54 -2.71 -8.46 -1.01
C VAL A 54 -1.68 -9.49 -0.56
N THR A 55 -1.63 -10.63 -1.25
CA THR A 55 -0.58 -11.63 -1.03
C THR A 55 0.65 -11.27 -1.85
N VAL A 56 1.85 -11.54 -1.30
CA VAL A 56 3.12 -11.22 -1.94
C VAL A 56 4.03 -12.45 -1.91
N GLU A 57 4.53 -12.82 -3.08
CA GLU A 57 5.52 -13.89 -3.27
C GLU A 57 6.73 -13.32 -4.03
N VAL A 58 7.95 -13.64 -3.58
CA VAL A 58 9.17 -13.19 -4.26
C VAL A 58 9.90 -14.33 -4.94
N LYS A 59 10.30 -14.10 -6.18
CA LYS A 59 11.03 -15.04 -7.02
C LYS A 59 12.36 -14.43 -7.49
N PRO A 60 13.51 -15.02 -7.10
CA PRO A 60 13.67 -16.19 -6.21
C PRO A 60 13.34 -15.86 -4.73
N ASN A 61 12.96 -16.89 -3.96
CA ASN A 61 12.66 -16.75 -2.52
C ASN A 61 13.90 -16.43 -1.66
N VAL A 62 15.09 -16.71 -2.21
CA VAL A 62 16.38 -16.30 -1.64
C VAL A 62 16.97 -15.20 -2.52
N ILE A 63 17.18 -14.03 -1.93
CA ILE A 63 17.79 -12.89 -2.60
C ILE A 63 19.30 -12.91 -2.35
N LYS A 64 20.07 -12.78 -3.42
CA LYS A 64 21.51 -12.55 -3.35
C LYS A 64 21.79 -11.05 -3.39
N GLY A 65 22.71 -10.54 -2.58
CA GLY A 65 23.13 -9.13 -2.56
C GLY A 65 23.89 -8.67 -3.80
N ASN A 66 23.69 -9.29 -4.96
CA ASN A 66 24.34 -8.99 -6.22
C ASN A 66 23.40 -8.24 -7.17
N LYS A 67 23.93 -7.79 -8.31
CA LYS A 67 23.11 -7.21 -9.39
C LYS A 67 22.18 -8.26 -10.00
N GLY A 68 21.03 -7.80 -10.47
CA GLY A 68 20.12 -8.53 -11.33
C GLY A 68 18.67 -8.29 -10.96
N VAL A 69 17.81 -8.59 -11.92
CA VAL A 69 16.37 -8.40 -11.77
C VAL A 69 15.75 -9.60 -11.05
N PHE A 70 14.84 -9.32 -10.12
CA PHE A 70 13.97 -10.31 -9.49
C PHE A 70 12.50 -9.96 -9.69
N THR A 71 11.63 -10.91 -9.39
CA THR A 71 10.18 -10.78 -9.61
C THR A 71 9.45 -10.82 -8.29
N VAL A 72 8.49 -9.93 -8.12
CA VAL A 72 7.50 -9.97 -7.05
C VAL A 72 6.16 -10.31 -7.70
N HIS A 73 5.55 -11.42 -7.29
CA HIS A 73 4.20 -11.79 -7.66
C HIS A 73 3.23 -11.32 -6.60
N VAL A 74 2.12 -10.71 -7.02
CA VAL A 74 1.12 -10.11 -6.14
C VAL A 74 -0.24 -10.69 -6.47
N GLY A 75 -0.84 -11.37 -5.48
CA GLY A 75 -2.18 -11.91 -5.58
C GLY A 75 -3.20 -10.93 -5.00
N LEU A 76 -4.25 -10.65 -5.78
CA LEU A 76 -5.34 -9.78 -5.38
C LEU A 76 -6.47 -10.58 -4.73
N PRO A 77 -7.21 -9.99 -3.78
CA PRO A 77 -8.45 -10.58 -3.29
C PRO A 77 -9.53 -10.60 -4.38
N GLU A 78 -10.59 -11.38 -4.15
CA GLU A 78 -11.74 -11.47 -5.05
C GLU A 78 -12.36 -10.09 -5.33
N GLY A 79 -12.83 -9.88 -6.55
CA GLY A 79 -13.42 -8.60 -7.00
C GLY A 79 -12.41 -7.60 -7.59
N PHE A 80 -11.11 -7.89 -7.54
CA PHE A 80 -10.06 -7.04 -8.14
C PHE A 80 -9.37 -7.73 -9.31
N ASN A 81 -8.93 -6.94 -10.30
CA ASN A 81 -8.30 -7.44 -11.51
C ASN A 81 -6.85 -6.95 -11.62
N SER A 82 -5.90 -7.86 -11.79
CA SER A 82 -4.48 -7.50 -11.94
C SER A 82 -4.19 -6.65 -13.18
N LYS A 83 -5.09 -6.62 -14.18
CA LYS A 83 -4.98 -5.72 -15.34
C LYS A 83 -5.06 -4.24 -14.97
N ASP A 84 -5.63 -3.93 -13.81
CA ASP A 84 -5.88 -2.56 -13.35
C ASP A 84 -4.72 -2.01 -12.50
N PHE A 85 -3.66 -2.80 -12.30
CA PHE A 85 -2.47 -2.33 -11.60
C PHE A 85 -1.83 -1.15 -12.32
N ASN A 86 -1.59 -0.07 -11.57
CA ASN A 86 -0.79 1.05 -12.03
C ASN A 86 0.69 0.82 -11.69
N LEU A 87 1.43 0.22 -12.62
CA LEU A 87 2.86 -0.07 -12.48
C LEU A 87 3.69 1.14 -12.04
N ASN A 88 3.35 2.37 -12.47
CA ASN A 88 4.11 3.57 -12.11
C ASN A 88 4.04 3.95 -10.63
N THR A 89 3.11 3.34 -9.89
CA THR A 89 2.94 3.52 -8.45
C THR A 89 3.49 2.35 -7.63
N ALA A 90 3.93 1.28 -8.29
CA ALA A 90 4.38 0.08 -7.63
C ALA A 90 5.75 0.30 -6.96
N THR A 91 5.82 -0.02 -5.67
CA THR A 91 7.05 0.05 -4.88
C THR A 91 7.21 -1.20 -4.02
N LEU A 92 8.46 -1.51 -3.68
CA LEU A 92 8.84 -2.52 -2.71
C LEU A 92 9.80 -1.87 -1.71
N ASN A 93 9.40 -1.75 -0.44
CA ASN A 93 10.14 -0.99 0.57
C ASN A 93 10.53 0.43 0.10
N GLY A 94 9.65 1.09 -0.68
CA GLY A 94 9.89 2.41 -1.25
C GLY A 94 10.69 2.44 -2.56
N VAL A 95 11.36 1.35 -2.94
CA VAL A 95 12.05 1.24 -4.24
C VAL A 95 11.01 1.05 -5.35
N LYS A 96 11.12 1.82 -6.44
CA LYS A 96 10.17 1.76 -7.57
C LYS A 96 10.36 0.49 -8.39
N ALA A 97 9.27 -0.06 -8.89
CA ALA A 97 9.31 -1.13 -9.88
C ALA A 97 9.91 -0.63 -11.21
N LEU A 98 10.52 -1.53 -11.97
CA LEU A 98 11.05 -1.24 -13.30
C LEU A 98 9.90 -0.94 -14.27
N THR A 99 10.00 0.18 -14.99
CA THR A 99 8.96 0.69 -15.90
C THR A 99 9.47 1.04 -17.30
N SER A 100 10.71 0.65 -17.63
CA SER A 100 11.42 1.12 -18.83
C SER A 100 10.94 0.55 -20.17
N ASN A 101 10.08 -0.47 -20.18
CA ASN A 101 9.57 -1.07 -21.41
C ASN A 101 8.15 -1.64 -21.25
N SER A 102 7.47 -1.84 -22.37
CA SER A 102 6.11 -2.40 -22.45
C SER A 102 5.99 -3.81 -21.86
N GLY A 103 7.07 -4.59 -21.86
CA GLY A 103 7.12 -5.91 -21.25
C GLY A 103 6.83 -5.88 -19.75
N TYR A 104 7.36 -4.89 -19.01
CA TYR A 104 7.06 -4.73 -17.59
C TYR A 104 5.60 -4.37 -17.33
N TYR A 105 4.99 -3.54 -18.18
CA TYR A 105 3.56 -3.25 -18.08
C TYR A 105 2.70 -4.48 -18.36
N ASN A 106 3.08 -5.32 -19.32
CA ASN A 106 2.37 -6.57 -19.61
C ASN A 106 2.51 -7.58 -18.45
N GLN A 107 3.66 -7.62 -17.78
CA GLN A 107 3.86 -8.45 -16.58
C GLN A 107 3.06 -7.92 -15.38
N ALA A 108 2.98 -6.60 -15.20
CA ALA A 108 2.18 -6.00 -14.14
C ALA A 108 0.70 -6.37 -14.26
N LYS A 109 0.17 -6.44 -15.49
CA LYS A 109 -1.19 -6.93 -15.77
C LYS A 109 -1.43 -8.40 -15.39
N LEU A 110 -0.36 -9.16 -15.13
CA LEU A 110 -0.39 -10.53 -14.63
C LEU A 110 -0.02 -10.60 -13.13
N GLY A 111 0.03 -9.45 -12.44
CA GLY A 111 0.44 -9.35 -11.04
C GLY A 111 1.94 -9.61 -10.84
N GLN A 112 2.78 -9.37 -11.84
CA GLN A 112 4.22 -9.56 -11.76
C GLN A 112 4.97 -8.23 -11.89
N PHE A 113 5.77 -7.92 -10.89
CA PHE A 113 6.55 -6.68 -10.81
C PHE A 113 8.03 -7.00 -10.79
N LYS A 114 8.83 -6.20 -11.48
CA LYS A 114 10.27 -6.41 -11.60
C LYS A 114 11.01 -5.33 -10.84
N PHE A 115 12.07 -5.72 -10.15
CA PHE A 115 12.90 -4.83 -9.34
C PHE A 115 14.36 -5.22 -9.54
N GLU A 116 15.25 -4.24 -9.49
CA GLU A 116 16.69 -4.46 -9.55
C GLU A 116 17.24 -4.62 -8.13
N ARG A 117 17.95 -5.73 -7.86
CA ARG A 117 18.46 -6.04 -6.51
C ARG A 117 19.42 -4.98 -6.01
N SER A 118 20.19 -4.33 -6.89
CA SER A 118 21.14 -3.29 -6.46
C SER A 118 20.49 -2.01 -5.94
N ASP A 119 19.19 -1.83 -6.17
CA ASP A 119 18.45 -0.64 -5.68
C ASP A 119 18.06 -0.77 -4.20
N PHE A 120 18.36 -1.90 -3.57
CA PHE A 120 18.06 -2.19 -2.18
C PHE A 120 19.34 -2.31 -1.36
N THR A 121 19.26 -1.92 -0.10
CA THR A 121 20.30 -2.21 0.89
C THR A 121 19.91 -3.49 1.64
N TRP A 122 20.57 -4.60 1.32
CA TRP A 122 20.26 -5.90 1.90
C TRP A 122 21.10 -6.20 3.15
N THR A 123 20.46 -6.72 4.20
CA THR A 123 21.13 -7.27 5.40
C THR A 123 21.21 -8.79 5.30
N THR A 124 22.24 -9.43 5.87
CA THR A 124 22.37 -10.91 5.92
C THR A 124 21.43 -11.52 6.96
N SER A 125 20.13 -11.39 6.71
CA SER A 125 19.07 -11.89 7.57
C SER A 125 17.79 -12.07 6.76
N ASP A 126 16.75 -12.55 7.42
CA ASP A 126 15.39 -12.42 6.93
C ASP A 126 15.03 -10.93 6.84
N VAL A 127 14.47 -10.51 5.71
CA VAL A 127 14.04 -9.14 5.45
C VAL A 127 12.55 -9.14 5.16
N THR A 128 11.80 -8.38 5.95
CA THR A 128 10.40 -8.08 5.63
C THR A 128 10.36 -7.07 4.49
N ILE A 129 9.60 -7.42 3.47
CA ILE A 129 9.35 -6.55 2.34
C ILE A 129 7.87 -6.17 2.31
N GLU A 130 7.60 -4.91 2.01
CA GLU A 130 6.28 -4.35 1.83
C GLU A 130 6.12 -3.91 0.39
N PHE A 131 5.19 -4.56 -0.31
CA PHE A 131 4.74 -4.14 -1.62
C PHE A 131 3.61 -3.13 -1.47
N ARG A 132 3.67 -2.04 -2.23
CA ARG A 132 2.62 -1.01 -2.31
C ARG A 132 2.35 -0.69 -3.78
N CYS A 133 1.09 -0.61 -4.18
CA CYS A 133 0.70 -0.23 -5.54
C CYS A 133 -0.73 0.31 -5.55
N TYR A 134 -1.10 1.11 -6.54
CA TYR A 134 -2.49 1.50 -6.76
C TYR A 134 -3.17 0.63 -7.82
N ILE A 135 -4.44 0.28 -7.56
CA ILE A 135 -5.36 -0.39 -8.47
C ILE A 135 -6.67 0.41 -8.51
N ASN A 136 -7.07 0.91 -9.68
CA ASN A 136 -8.29 1.74 -9.83
C ASN A 136 -8.44 2.84 -8.76
N GLY A 137 -7.34 3.48 -8.35
CA GLY A 137 -7.34 4.54 -7.33
C GLY A 137 -7.30 4.06 -5.87
N TYR A 138 -7.41 2.76 -5.61
CA TYR A 138 -7.22 2.17 -4.27
C TYR A 138 -5.79 1.73 -4.05
N LEU A 139 -5.25 2.03 -2.86
CA LEU A 139 -3.95 1.54 -2.45
C LEU A 139 -4.08 0.05 -2.07
N VAL A 140 -3.22 -0.79 -2.62
CA VAL A 140 -2.99 -2.17 -2.15
C VAL A 140 -1.67 -2.24 -1.40
N VAL A 141 -1.65 -3.02 -0.32
CA VAL A 141 -0.44 -3.27 0.47
C VAL A 141 -0.37 -4.75 0.84
N GLY A 142 0.79 -5.34 0.67
CA GLY A 142 1.06 -6.71 1.10
C GLY A 142 2.49 -6.85 1.59
N GLN A 143 2.71 -7.81 2.49
CA GLN A 143 4.01 -8.04 3.08
C GLN A 143 4.39 -9.52 2.99
N THR A 144 5.68 -9.78 2.91
CA THR A 144 6.25 -11.14 3.04
C THR A 144 7.67 -11.03 3.57
N THR A 145 8.30 -12.17 3.84
CA THR A 145 9.69 -12.23 4.31
C THR A 145 10.53 -13.00 3.31
N VAL A 146 11.70 -12.45 2.96
CA VAL A 146 12.67 -13.10 2.08
C VAL A 146 13.98 -13.34 2.80
N LYS A 147 14.65 -14.43 2.45
CA LYS A 147 15.99 -14.74 2.97
C LYS A 147 17.04 -14.05 2.12
N VAL A 148 17.98 -13.36 2.74
CA VAL A 148 19.10 -12.72 2.02
C VAL A 148 20.41 -13.44 2.31
N HIS A 149 21.14 -13.75 1.25
CA HIS A 149 22.55 -14.15 1.33
C HIS A 149 23.41 -13.12 0.58
N GLN A 150 24.62 -12.85 1.08
CA GLN A 150 25.61 -12.08 0.32
C GLN A 150 26.37 -12.98 -0.66
#